data_AF-A0A1X9M6J5-F1
#
_entry.id   AF-A0A1X9M6J5-F1
#
_cell.length_a   1.000
_cell.length_b   1.000
_cell.length_c   1.000
_cell.angle_alpha   90.00
_cell.angle_beta   90.00
_cell.angle_gamma   90.00
#
_symmetry.space_group_name_H-M   'P 1'
#
loop_
_entity.id
_entity.type
_entity.pdbx_description
1 polymer ?
#
loop_
_entity_poly.entity_id
_entity_poly.type
_entity_poly.pdbx_seq_one_letter_code
_entity_poly.pdbx_strand_id
1 'polypeptide(L)'
;MKDILITELDLDLVKQYLRIDHNEDDVLLTTMLYSAKSFIQSYLNKRFEEFETIPDEFTIACLAILAHWYERREIQGDKDTRGELKYVFSGLLDLHRNWN
;
A
#
# COMPACT_ATOMS: atom_id res chain seq x y z
N MET A 1 -14.81 8.42 14.41
CA MET A 1 -13.72 7.43 14.36
C MET A 1 -12.62 8.11 13.57
N LYS A 2 -11.42 8.28 14.13
CA LYS A 2 -10.33 8.91 13.38
C LYS A 2 -9.92 7.91 12.30
N ASP A 3 -9.93 8.31 11.04
CA ASP A 3 -9.46 7.45 9.96
C ASP A 3 -7.95 7.19 10.16
N ILE A 4 -7.52 5.94 9.91
CA ILE A 4 -6.14 5.52 10.15
C ILE A 4 -5.31 5.92 8.94
N LEU A 5 -4.29 6.74 9.18
CA LEU A 5 -3.38 7.18 8.13
C LEU A 5 -2.37 6.09 7.78
N ILE A 6 -1.83 6.13 6.55
CA ILE A 6 -0.80 5.18 6.09
C ILE A 6 0.43 5.15 7.00
N THR A 7 0.74 6.26 7.66
CA THR A 7 1.84 6.38 8.64
C THR A 7 1.54 5.64 9.95
N GLU A 8 0.27 5.50 10.30
CA GLU A 8 -0.22 4.79 11.50
C GLU A 8 -0.52 3.31 11.21
N LEU A 9 -0.50 2.87 9.94
CA LEU A 9 -0.78 1.49 9.54
C LEU A 9 0.27 0.52 10.12
N ASP A 10 -0.19 -0.48 10.86
CA ASP A 10 0.61 -1.52 11.50
C ASP A 10 0.24 -2.94 11.03
N LEU A 11 0.93 -3.94 11.56
CA LEU A 11 0.73 -5.35 11.19
C LEU A 11 -0.67 -5.87 11.56
N ASP A 12 -1.23 -5.43 12.68
CA ASP A 12 -2.52 -5.92 13.17
C ASP A 12 -3.66 -5.46 12.24
N LEU A 13 -3.61 -4.20 11.79
CA LEU A 13 -4.56 -3.69 10.79
C LEU A 13 -4.43 -4.38 9.44
N VAL A 14 -3.19 -4.69 9.04
CA VAL A 14 -2.94 -5.48 7.81
C VAL A 14 -3.54 -6.87 7.92
N LYS A 15 -3.31 -7.58 9.03
CA LYS A 15 -3.91 -8.90 9.28
C LYS A 15 -5.43 -8.83 9.32
N GLN A 16 -5.99 -7.81 9.95
CA GLN A 16 -7.44 -7.58 9.97
C GLN A 16 -8.00 -7.38 8.55
N TYR A 17 -7.35 -6.58 7.72
CA TYR A 17 -7.76 -6.33 6.34
C TYR A 17 -7.70 -7.62 5.49
N LEU A 18 -6.63 -8.40 5.63
CA LEU A 18 -6.41 -9.66 4.91
C LEU A 18 -7.19 -10.85 5.49
N ARG A 19 -7.88 -10.66 6.62
CA ARG A 19 -8.59 -11.71 7.37
C ARG A 19 -7.68 -12.87 7.80
N ILE A 20 -6.48 -12.52 8.26
CA ILE A 20 -5.48 -13.45 8.78
C ILE A 20 -5.59 -13.45 10.31
N ASP A 21 -5.80 -14.64 10.90
CA ASP A 21 -5.97 -14.86 12.34
C ASP A 21 -4.76 -15.55 12.99
N HIS A 22 -3.68 -15.71 12.23
CA HIS A 22 -2.48 -16.46 12.59
C HIS A 22 -1.21 -15.58 12.46
N ASN A 23 -0.06 -16.09 12.90
CA ASN A 23 1.18 -15.29 13.04
C ASN A 23 2.38 -15.84 12.23
N GLU A 24 2.21 -16.97 11.54
CA GLU A 24 3.24 -17.62 10.73
C GLU A 24 3.79 -16.71 9.63
N ASP A 25 2.96 -15.81 9.11
CA ASP A 25 3.31 -14.88 8.05
C ASP A 25 3.70 -13.48 8.58
N ASP A 26 3.82 -13.26 9.89
CA ASP A 26 4.06 -11.93 10.48
C ASP A 26 5.30 -11.25 9.87
N VAL A 27 6.39 -12.00 9.69
CA VAL A 27 7.63 -11.49 9.07
C VAL A 27 7.41 -11.10 7.61
N LEU A 28 6.65 -11.91 6.86
CA LEU A 28 6.35 -11.67 5.45
C LEU A 28 5.44 -10.44 5.30
N LEU A 29 4.35 -10.38 6.07
CA LEU A 29 3.39 -9.28 6.06
C LEU A 29 4.03 -7.97 6.50
N THR A 30 4.89 -8.00 7.52
CA THR A 30 5.65 -6.83 7.95
C THR A 30 6.57 -6.34 6.82
N THR A 31 7.27 -7.26 6.15
CA THR A 31 8.13 -6.92 5.02
C THR A 31 7.32 -6.29 3.89
N MET A 32 6.20 -6.91 3.50
CA MET A 32 5.31 -6.38 2.47
C MET A 32 4.76 -5.00 2.85
N LEU A 33 4.41 -4.77 4.12
CA LEU A 33 3.88 -3.49 4.60
C LEU A 33 4.90 -2.37 4.38
N TYR A 34 6.14 -2.55 4.84
CA TYR A 34 7.18 -1.55 4.63
C TYR A 34 7.54 -1.37 3.15
N SER A 35 7.59 -2.46 2.38
CA SER A 35 7.81 -2.40 0.94
C SER A 35 6.70 -1.65 0.21
N ALA A 36 5.43 -1.83 0.59
CA ALA A 36 4.29 -1.16 -0.03
C ALA A 36 4.30 0.34 0.28
N LYS A 37 4.58 0.72 1.54
CA LYS A 37 4.78 2.14 1.92
C LYS A 37 5.92 2.79 1.13
N SER A 38 7.06 2.10 0.99
CA SER A 38 8.20 2.59 0.22
C SER A 38 7.88 2.71 -1.29
N PHE A 39 7.16 1.73 -1.83
CA PHE A 39 6.74 1.71 -3.23
C PHE A 39 5.79 2.85 -3.55
N ILE A 40 4.80 3.14 -2.70
CA ILE A 40 3.90 4.29 -2.87
C ILE A 40 4.69 5.60 -2.87
N GLN A 41 5.61 5.83 -1.92
CA GLN A 41 6.42 7.06 -1.91
C GLN A 41 7.29 7.20 -3.17
N SER A 42 7.84 6.08 -3.64
CA SER A 42 8.62 6.04 -4.88
C SER A 42 7.76 6.35 -6.10
N TYR A 43 6.54 5.82 -6.14
CA TYR A 43 5.56 6.10 -7.18
C TYR A 43 5.17 7.59 -7.21
N LEU A 44 4.86 8.14 -6.03
CA LEU A 44 4.47 9.54 -5.84
C LEU A 44 5.64 10.51 -6.06
N ASN A 45 6.89 10.02 -6.10
CA ASN A 45 8.10 10.84 -6.11
C ASN A 45 8.12 11.86 -4.96
N LYS A 46 7.65 11.43 -3.78
CA LYS A 46 7.47 12.27 -2.60
C LYS A 46 7.34 11.42 -1.33
N ARG A 47 8.02 11.81 -0.25
CA ARG A 47 7.93 11.17 1.08
C ARG A 47 6.65 11.58 1.79
N PHE A 48 6.12 10.71 2.65
CA PHE A 48 4.88 11.01 3.37
C PHE A 48 4.99 12.23 4.28
N GLU A 49 6.17 12.47 4.85
CA GLU A 49 6.47 13.59 5.73
C GLU A 49 6.51 14.94 4.98
N GLU A 50 6.61 14.91 3.64
CA GLU A 50 6.62 16.12 2.80
C GLU A 50 5.20 16.56 2.41
N PHE A 51 4.16 15.81 2.77
CA PHE A 51 2.77 16.21 2.56
C PHE A 51 2.31 17.11 3.70
N GLU A 52 1.72 18.26 3.37
CA GLU A 52 1.07 19.14 4.37
C GLU A 52 -0.08 18.43 5.07
N THR A 53 -0.83 17.62 4.31
CA THR A 53 -1.85 16.71 4.83
C THR A 53 -1.73 15.41 4.06
N ILE A 54 -1.58 14.30 4.79
CA ILE A 54 -1.51 12.96 4.20
C ILE A 54 -2.93 12.56 3.76
N PRO A 55 -3.17 12.29 2.47
CA PRO A 55 -4.47 11.83 1.99
C PRO A 55 -4.85 10.45 2.56
N ASP A 56 -6.11 10.31 3.00
CA ASP A 56 -6.63 9.05 3.57
C ASP A 56 -6.59 7.88 2.57
N GLU A 57 -6.71 8.20 1.27
CA GLU A 57 -6.66 7.22 0.18
C GLU A 57 -5.32 6.49 0.05
N PHE A 58 -4.24 7.03 0.63
CA PHE A 58 -2.96 6.31 0.67
C PHE A 58 -3.07 5.03 1.49
N THR A 59 -3.87 5.02 2.57
CA THR A 59 -4.07 3.84 3.41
C THR A 59 -4.70 2.71 2.61
N ILE A 60 -5.80 2.97 1.90
CA ILE A 60 -6.48 1.93 1.10
C ILE A 60 -5.63 1.49 -0.09
N ALA A 61 -4.85 2.40 -0.69
CA ALA A 61 -3.89 2.04 -1.73
C ALA A 61 -2.81 1.06 -1.23
N CYS A 62 -2.27 1.31 -0.03
CA CYS A 62 -1.29 0.43 0.60
C CYS A 62 -1.86 -0.96 0.90
N LEU A 63 -3.06 -1.01 1.46
CA LEU A 63 -3.77 -2.26 1.75
C LEU A 63 -4.10 -3.06 0.48
N ALA A 64 -4.51 -2.40 -0.61
CA ALA A 64 -4.77 -3.07 -1.88
C ALA A 64 -3.49 -3.67 -2.51
N ILE A 65 -2.36 -2.95 -2.44
CA ILE A 65 -1.06 -3.45 -2.90
C ILE A 65 -0.63 -4.66 -2.06
N LEU A 66 -0.79 -4.58 -0.74
CA LEU A 66 -0.50 -5.67 0.20
C LEU A 66 -1.29 -6.93 -0.12
N ALA A 67 -2.61 -6.81 -0.29
CA ALA A 67 -3.45 -7.94 -0.68
C ALA A 67 -3.00 -8.56 -2.00
N HIS A 68 -2.76 -7.72 -3.01
CA HIS A 68 -2.29 -8.20 -4.31
C HIS A 68 -0.97 -8.98 -4.21
N TRP A 69 0.02 -8.48 -3.46
CA TRP A 69 1.29 -9.17 -3.25
C TRP A 69 1.14 -10.45 -2.43
N TYR A 70 0.33 -10.42 -1.38
CA TYR A 70 0.13 -11.56 -0.48
C TYR A 70 -0.62 -12.71 -1.16
N GLU A 71 -1.61 -12.41 -2.00
CA GLU A 71 -2.39 -13.41 -2.75
C GLU A 71 -1.55 -14.13 -3.82
N ARG A 72 -0.65 -13.41 -4.48
CA ARG A 72 0.04 -13.93 -5.68
C ARG A 72 1.39 -14.55 -5.35
N ARG A 73 2.14 -14.02 -4.37
CA ARG A 73 3.48 -14.50 -3.93
C ARG A 73 4.46 -14.88 -5.05
N GLU A 74 4.26 -14.37 -6.25
CA GLU A 74 5.03 -14.67 -7.45
C GLU A 74 5.42 -13.36 -8.14
N ILE A 75 6.49 -13.41 -8.93
CA ILE A 75 6.92 -12.25 -9.72
C ILE A 75 5.90 -12.05 -10.84
N GLN A 76 5.13 -10.98 -10.75
CA GLN A 76 4.19 -10.56 -11.77
C GLN A 76 4.88 -9.67 -12.81
N GLY A 77 4.49 -9.80 -14.08
CA GLY A 77 4.91 -8.88 -15.13
C GLY A 77 4.32 -7.48 -14.90
N ASP A 78 5.05 -6.43 -15.33
CA ASP A 78 4.68 -5.01 -15.09
C ASP A 78 3.28 -4.65 -15.65
N LYS A 79 2.84 -5.32 -16.72
CA LYS A 79 1.50 -5.19 -17.30
C LYS A 79 0.39 -5.77 -16.42
N ASP A 80 0.63 -6.92 -15.79
CA ASP A 80 -0.38 -7.64 -15.00
C ASP A 80 -0.62 -6.90 -13.68
N THR A 81 0.46 -6.45 -13.03
CA THR A 81 0.40 -5.65 -11.79
C THR A 81 -0.37 -4.34 -11.98
N ARG A 82 -0.02 -3.55 -13.01
CA ARG A 82 -0.68 -2.26 -13.28
C ARG A 82 -2.10 -2.40 -13.82
N GLY A 83 -2.42 -3.53 -14.47
CA GLY A 83 -3.77 -3.81 -14.94
C GLY A 83 -4.74 -4.03 -13.79
N GLU A 84 -4.39 -4.90 -12.85
CA GLU A 84 -5.25 -5.25 -11.71
C GLU A 84 -5.36 -4.13 -10.67
N LEU A 85 -4.28 -3.38 -10.46
CA LEU A 85 -4.25 -2.24 -9.54
C LEU A 85 -4.47 -0.89 -10.25
N LYS A 86 -4.98 -0.90 -11.49
CA LYS A 86 -5.11 0.31 -12.30
C LYS A 86 -5.85 1.42 -11.55
N TYR A 87 -6.97 1.10 -10.91
CA TYR A 87 -7.74 2.09 -10.16
C TYR A 87 -6.97 2.66 -8.96
N VAL A 88 -6.14 1.86 -8.29
CA VAL A 88 -5.29 2.34 -7.19
C VAL A 88 -4.28 3.36 -7.71
N PHE A 89 -3.61 3.05 -8.81
CA PHE A 89 -2.61 3.95 -9.38
C PHE A 89 -3.24 5.20 -10.00
N SER A 90 -4.18 5.04 -10.93
CA SER A 90 -4.73 6.17 -11.69
C SER A 90 -5.83 6.94 -10.97
N GLY A 91 -6.57 6.27 -10.09
CA GLY A 91 -7.72 6.85 -9.40
C GLY A 91 -7.37 7.49 -8.06
N LEU A 92 -6.33 7.00 -7.38
CA LEU A 92 -5.92 7.50 -6.07
C LEU A 92 -4.54 8.16 -6.16
N LEU A 93 -3.50 7.42 -6.52
CA LEU A 93 -2.12 7.89 -6.36
C LEU A 93 -1.70 8.96 -7.38
N ASP A 94 -2.19 8.91 -8.62
CA ASP A 94 -1.82 9.88 -9.68
C ASP A 94 -2.18 11.32 -9.33
N LEU A 95 -3.22 11.53 -8.52
CA LEU A 95 -3.66 12.85 -8.06
C LEU A 95 -2.61 13.55 -7.19
N HIS A 96 -1.75 12.77 -6.54
CA HIS A 96 -0.76 13.25 -5.56
C HIS A 96 0.67 13.10 -6.05
N ARG A 97 0.86 12.57 -7.27
CA ARG A 97 2.17 12.27 -7.82
C ARG A 97 2.88 13.56 -8.23
N ASN A 98 4.12 13.70 -7.80
CA ASN A 98 5.01 14.75 -8.28
C ASN A 98 5.61 14.33 -9.64
N TRP A 99 5.24 15.05 -10.70
CA TRP A 99 5.65 14.78 -12.08
C TRP A 99 6.96 15.47 -12.49
N ASN A 100 7.54 16.27 -11.60
CA ASN A 100 8.79 17.02 -11.85
C ASN A 100 10.04 16.18 -11.57
#